data_AF-A0A1I4D185-F1
#
_entry.id   AF-A0A1I4D185-F1
#
_cell.length_a   1.000
_cell.length_b   1.000
_cell.length_c   1.000
_cell.angle_alpha   90.00
_cell.angle_beta   90.00
_cell.angle_gamma   90.00
#
_symmetry.space_group_name_H-M   'P 1'
#
loop_
_entity.id
_entity.type
_entity.pdbx_description
1 polymer ?
#
loop_
_entity_poly.entity_id
_entity_poly.type
_entity_poly.pdbx_seq_one_letter_code
_entity_poly.pdbx_strand_id
1 'polypeptide(L)'
;MRVYELGEGTPEVAVVGTIHGDEPCGVRAIERLVAEDPDVERPVKLIVANEEALDAGVRYLDEDLNRAFPGDPDADSHERRLAHALQRELHDCTVLSLHSTQSYGDPFALVDTVDAVSRAICPHLPVDVVVETERFTEGRLIEHPHTIEVECGFQGSEEAAENAYWLTRAFLSATSALPALAADDPVDAGDREDVAVFRLLEPIPKGPADEYGVFATNFVRVEEGERFAAIDGEPLYADESFYPVLLSPYGYRDVFGYAADTVGTLN
;
A
#
# COMPACT_ATOMS: atom_id res chain seq x y z
N MET A 1 10.31 -14.28 8.22
CA MET A 1 10.72 -13.12 7.42
C MET A 1 11.95 -13.51 6.62
N ARG A 2 11.88 -13.27 5.32
CA ARG A 2 12.96 -13.55 4.37
C ARG A 2 13.46 -12.24 3.81
N VAL A 3 14.79 -12.10 3.79
CA VAL A 3 15.47 -10.91 3.32
C VAL A 3 16.39 -11.31 2.17
N TYR A 4 16.26 -10.61 1.06
CA TYR A 4 17.18 -10.66 -0.08
C TYR A 4 17.93 -9.34 -0.16
N GLU A 5 19.21 -9.40 -0.50
CA GLU A 5 20.01 -8.22 -0.80
C GLU A 5 20.54 -8.36 -2.23
N LEU A 6 20.28 -7.34 -3.04
CA LEU A 6 20.82 -7.21 -4.40
C LEU A 6 21.93 -6.15 -4.35
N GLY A 7 23.07 -6.44 -4.98
CA GLY A 7 24.25 -5.55 -4.99
C GLY A 7 25.15 -5.63 -3.76
N GLU A 8 26.32 -4.99 -3.81
CA GLU A 8 27.30 -4.97 -2.72
C GLU A 8 27.26 -3.66 -1.91
N GLY A 9 27.11 -3.73 -0.59
CA GLY A 9 27.17 -2.57 0.30
C GLY A 9 26.02 -2.54 1.30
N THR A 10 25.76 -1.38 1.90
CA THR A 10 24.62 -1.18 2.81
C THR A 10 23.41 -0.68 1.99
N PRO A 11 22.28 -1.40 1.96
CA PRO A 11 21.08 -0.92 1.29
C PRO A 11 20.49 0.33 1.94
N GLU A 12 20.13 1.31 1.12
CA GLU A 12 19.40 2.54 1.52
C GLU A 12 17.98 2.56 0.93
N VAL A 13 17.61 1.51 0.19
CA VAL A 13 16.32 1.34 -0.47
C VAL A 13 15.80 -0.05 -0.15
N ALA A 14 14.54 -0.13 0.28
CA ALA A 14 13.89 -1.38 0.61
C ALA A 14 12.53 -1.52 -0.05
N VAL A 15 12.19 -2.75 -0.45
CA VAL A 15 10.85 -3.13 -0.91
C VAL A 15 10.34 -4.21 0.02
N VAL A 16 9.16 -4.00 0.59
CA VAL A 16 8.52 -4.90 1.55
C VAL A 16 7.24 -5.42 0.93
N GLY A 17 7.09 -6.74 0.92
CA GLY A 17 5.84 -7.40 0.60
C GLY A 17 5.36 -8.23 1.78
N THR A 18 4.08 -8.64 1.73
CA THR A 18 3.52 -9.61 2.68
C THR A 18 3.54 -9.08 4.11
N ILE A 19 3.17 -7.82 4.31
CA ILE A 19 2.78 -7.34 5.65
C ILE A 19 1.55 -8.10 6.12
N HIS A 20 0.60 -8.32 5.21
CA HIS A 20 -0.53 -9.23 5.39
C HIS A 20 -0.29 -10.52 4.57
N GLY A 21 -0.50 -11.68 5.20
CA GLY A 21 -0.21 -12.98 4.57
C GLY A 21 -1.17 -13.37 3.45
N ASP A 22 -2.38 -12.81 3.42
CA ASP A 22 -3.39 -13.04 2.39
C ASP A 22 -3.27 -12.09 1.18
N GLU A 23 -2.20 -11.30 1.11
CA GLU A 23 -1.89 -10.37 0.01
C GLU A 23 -0.62 -10.83 -0.75
N PRO A 24 -0.72 -11.85 -1.64
CA PRO A 24 0.45 -12.51 -2.23
C PRO A 24 1.14 -11.70 -3.35
N CYS A 25 0.60 -10.55 -3.76
CA CYS A 25 1.17 -9.74 -4.85
C CYS A 25 2.62 -9.31 -4.57
N GLY A 26 2.92 -8.91 -3.33
CA GLY A 26 4.24 -8.44 -2.92
C GLY A 26 5.32 -9.51 -2.99
N VAL A 27 5.07 -10.71 -2.44
CA VAL A 27 6.03 -11.82 -2.53
C VAL A 27 6.25 -12.25 -3.97
N ARG A 28 5.20 -12.27 -4.81
CA ARG A 28 5.34 -12.62 -6.23
C ARG A 28 6.21 -11.61 -6.99
N ALA A 29 6.04 -10.32 -6.72
CA ALA A 29 6.87 -9.26 -7.30
C ALA A 29 8.34 -9.39 -6.89
N ILE A 30 8.58 -9.61 -5.58
CA ILE A 30 9.92 -9.78 -5.02
C ILE A 30 10.62 -11.02 -5.59
N GLU A 31 9.94 -12.19 -5.57
CA GLU A 31 10.53 -13.43 -6.06
C GLU A 31 10.81 -13.39 -7.57
N ARG A 32 9.95 -12.71 -8.34
CA ARG A 32 10.20 -12.45 -9.77
C ARG A 32 11.46 -11.60 -9.96
N LEU A 33 11.59 -10.49 -9.23
CA LEU A 33 12.76 -9.61 -9.33
C LEU A 33 14.05 -10.33 -8.91
N VAL A 34 14.02 -11.11 -7.84
CA VAL A 34 15.16 -11.93 -7.38
C VAL A 34 15.55 -12.97 -8.44
N ALA A 35 14.58 -13.63 -9.07
CA ALA A 35 14.86 -14.61 -10.12
C ALA A 35 15.41 -13.99 -11.41
N GLU A 36 15.08 -12.74 -11.70
CA GLU A 36 15.65 -11.96 -12.80
C GLU A 36 17.11 -11.56 -12.55
N ASP A 37 17.53 -11.50 -11.28
CA ASP A 37 18.89 -11.16 -10.84
C ASP A 37 19.45 -9.91 -11.57
N PRO A 38 18.75 -8.76 -11.49
CA PRO A 38 19.16 -7.58 -12.24
C PRO A 38 20.45 -6.98 -11.68
N ASP A 39 21.29 -6.46 -12.56
CA ASP A 39 22.42 -5.60 -12.18
C ASP A 39 21.87 -4.30 -11.57
N VAL A 40 21.97 -4.17 -10.25
CA VAL A 40 21.56 -2.96 -9.52
C VAL A 40 22.68 -1.92 -9.49
N GLU A 41 22.31 -0.64 -9.59
CA GLU A 41 23.24 0.50 -9.55
C GLU A 41 23.63 0.87 -8.09
N ARG A 42 22.84 0.42 -7.12
CA ARG A 42 23.08 0.54 -5.68
C ARG A 42 22.42 -0.62 -4.93
N PRO A 43 22.87 -0.94 -3.70
CA PRO A 43 22.32 -2.06 -2.97
C PRO A 43 20.85 -1.86 -2.60
N VAL A 44 20.06 -2.93 -2.74
CA VAL A 44 18.62 -2.94 -2.47
C VAL A 44 18.29 -4.09 -1.54
N LYS A 45 17.41 -3.85 -0.57
CA LYS A 45 16.83 -4.88 0.28
C LYS A 45 15.42 -5.24 -0.19
N LEU A 46 15.14 -6.53 -0.37
CA LEU A 46 13.79 -7.02 -0.68
C LEU A 46 13.34 -7.94 0.45
N ILE A 47 12.18 -7.67 1.03
CA ILE A 47 11.72 -8.33 2.25
C ILE A 47 10.34 -8.94 2.06
N VAL A 48 10.23 -10.24 2.34
CA VAL A 48 8.94 -10.91 2.55
C VAL A 48 8.70 -10.97 4.06
N ALA A 49 7.82 -10.11 4.57
CA ALA A 49 7.68 -9.84 6.00
C ALA A 49 7.08 -11.04 6.76
N ASN A 50 5.77 -11.30 6.59
CA ASN A 50 5.03 -12.29 7.36
C ASN A 50 4.85 -13.62 6.60
N GLU A 51 5.95 -14.35 6.43
CA GLU A 51 5.95 -15.67 5.75
C GLU A 51 5.02 -16.68 6.43
N GLU A 52 4.89 -16.67 7.75
CA GLU A 52 4.05 -17.65 8.45
C GLU A 52 2.55 -17.40 8.20
N ALA A 53 2.13 -16.13 8.15
CA ALA A 53 0.76 -15.79 7.75
C ALA A 53 0.51 -16.08 6.26
N LEU A 54 1.51 -15.88 5.40
CA LEU A 54 1.47 -16.22 3.98
C LEU A 54 1.28 -17.73 3.77
N ASP A 55 2.09 -18.55 4.44
CA ASP A 55 1.99 -20.01 4.37
C ASP A 55 0.64 -20.52 4.87
N ALA A 56 0.05 -19.84 5.87
CA ALA A 56 -1.28 -20.12 6.37
C ALA A 56 -2.42 -19.54 5.49
N GLY A 57 -2.11 -18.66 4.54
CA GLY A 57 -3.10 -17.99 3.68
C GLY A 57 -4.07 -17.09 4.45
N VAL A 58 -3.60 -16.49 5.54
CA VAL A 58 -4.40 -15.60 6.42
C VAL A 58 -3.73 -14.24 6.55
N ARG A 59 -4.50 -13.21 6.87
CA ARG A 59 -3.99 -11.84 7.05
C ARG A 59 -2.87 -11.75 8.08
N TYR A 60 -3.05 -12.39 9.23
CA TYR A 60 -2.10 -12.45 10.34
C TYR A 60 -2.39 -13.66 11.24
N LEU A 61 -1.45 -14.00 12.13
CA LEU A 61 -1.56 -15.11 13.07
C LEU A 61 -2.12 -14.68 14.43
N ASP A 62 -1.45 -13.76 15.12
CA ASP A 62 -1.84 -13.31 16.46
C ASP A 62 -2.53 -11.94 16.43
N GLU A 63 -1.93 -10.96 15.75
CA GLU A 63 -2.48 -9.61 15.57
C GLU A 63 -2.05 -8.99 14.23
N ASP A 64 -2.71 -7.92 13.78
CA ASP A 64 -2.36 -7.28 12.51
C ASP A 64 -0.95 -6.66 12.57
N LEU A 65 -0.03 -7.15 11.73
CA LEU A 65 1.35 -6.63 11.67
C LEU A 65 1.39 -5.14 11.37
N ASN A 66 0.48 -4.63 10.54
CA ASN A 66 0.39 -3.20 10.26
C ASN A 66 -0.29 -2.40 11.39
N ARG A 67 -0.37 -2.97 12.60
CA ARG A 67 -0.77 -2.30 13.86
C ARG A 67 0.21 -2.56 14.99
N ALA A 68 1.28 -3.29 14.71
CA ALA A 68 2.20 -3.80 15.71
C ALA A 68 3.49 -2.97 15.83
N PHE A 69 3.72 -1.97 14.96
CA PHE A 69 4.93 -1.15 15.00
C PHE A 69 4.95 -0.20 16.22
N PRO A 70 6.11 0.09 16.84
CA PRO A 70 7.48 -0.36 16.49
C PRO A 70 7.83 -1.79 16.93
N GLY A 71 6.87 -2.56 17.45
CA GLY A 71 7.06 -3.92 17.88
C GLY A 71 7.82 -4.04 19.20
N ASP A 72 8.10 -5.29 19.58
CA ASP A 72 8.80 -5.65 20.81
C ASP A 72 9.43 -7.05 20.65
N PRO A 73 10.76 -7.18 20.78
CA PRO A 73 11.45 -8.46 20.58
C PRO A 73 11.08 -9.53 21.62
N ASP A 74 10.58 -9.11 22.79
CA ASP A 74 10.23 -9.99 23.89
C ASP A 74 8.70 -10.21 23.98
N ALA A 75 7.92 -9.74 23.00
CA ALA A 75 6.48 -9.96 22.96
C ALA A 75 6.12 -11.44 22.76
N ASP A 76 5.00 -11.88 23.32
CA ASP A 76 4.43 -13.22 23.08
C ASP A 76 3.87 -13.36 21.65
N SER A 77 3.36 -12.26 21.09
CA SER A 77 2.79 -12.18 19.74
C SER A 77 3.87 -12.30 18.66
N HIS A 78 3.58 -13.13 17.65
CA HIS A 78 4.40 -13.26 16.45
C HIS A 78 4.59 -11.92 15.74
N GLU A 79 3.51 -11.21 15.43
CA GLU A 79 3.57 -9.95 14.68
C GLU A 79 4.28 -8.83 15.44
N ARG A 80 4.19 -8.76 16.77
CA ARG A 80 4.96 -7.75 17.54
C ARG A 80 6.46 -8.02 17.52
N ARG A 81 6.89 -9.28 17.59
CA ARG A 81 8.32 -9.62 17.43
C ARG A 81 8.79 -9.34 16.00
N LEU A 82 7.95 -9.66 15.03
CA LEU A 82 8.22 -9.44 13.61
C LEU A 82 8.31 -7.95 13.28
N ALA A 83 7.43 -7.10 13.81
CA ALA A 83 7.47 -5.64 13.63
C ALA A 83 8.80 -5.06 14.13
N HIS A 84 9.29 -5.51 15.29
CA HIS A 84 10.59 -5.09 15.80
C HIS A 84 11.74 -5.52 14.88
N ALA A 85 11.72 -6.76 14.39
CA ALA A 85 12.74 -7.26 13.47
C ALA A 85 12.73 -6.49 12.13
N LEU A 86 11.54 -6.28 11.56
CA LEU A 86 11.35 -5.56 10.30
C LEU A 86 11.79 -4.09 10.43
N GLN A 87 11.44 -3.40 11.50
CA GLN A 87 11.87 -2.02 11.73
C GLN A 87 13.40 -1.89 11.75
N ARG A 88 14.11 -2.88 12.30
CA ARG A 88 15.57 -2.90 12.29
C ARG A 88 16.15 -3.11 10.89
N GLU A 89 15.51 -3.95 10.08
CA GLU A 89 15.94 -4.17 8.69
C GLU A 89 15.75 -2.96 7.80
N LEU A 90 14.74 -2.12 8.11
CA LEU A 90 14.38 -0.93 7.35
C LEU A 90 15.07 0.35 7.81
N HIS A 91 15.88 0.29 8.87
CA HIS A 91 16.61 1.44 9.38
C HIS A 91 17.41 2.13 8.26
N ASP A 92 17.28 3.46 8.16
CA ASP A 92 17.87 4.31 7.11
C ASP A 92 17.43 4.01 5.66
N CYS A 93 16.42 3.17 5.44
CA CYS A 93 15.92 2.87 4.11
C CYS A 93 14.78 3.83 3.70
N THR A 94 14.76 4.19 2.42
CA THR A 94 13.51 4.61 1.74
C THR A 94 12.73 3.35 1.36
N VAL A 95 11.46 3.29 1.71
CA VAL A 95 10.69 2.03 1.71
C VAL A 95 9.51 2.10 0.76
N LEU A 96 9.34 1.07 -0.08
CA LEU A 96 8.08 0.77 -0.76
C LEU A 96 7.42 -0.43 -0.05
N SER A 97 6.22 -0.26 0.50
CA SER A 97 5.44 -1.38 1.06
C SER A 97 4.30 -1.75 0.12
N LEU A 98 4.28 -3.01 -0.34
CA LEU A 98 3.32 -3.54 -1.29
C LEU A 98 2.13 -4.16 -0.55
N HIS A 99 0.94 -3.64 -0.83
CA HIS A 99 -0.35 -4.11 -0.33
C HIS A 99 -1.31 -4.43 -1.49
N SER A 100 -2.44 -5.05 -1.18
CA SER A 100 -3.58 -5.14 -2.09
C SER A 100 -4.89 -5.01 -1.33
N THR A 101 -5.94 -4.58 -2.02
CA THR A 101 -7.20 -4.18 -1.39
C THR A 101 -8.39 -4.93 -1.97
N GLN A 102 -9.53 -4.84 -1.31
CA GLN A 102 -10.82 -5.30 -1.84
C GLN A 102 -11.68 -4.14 -2.39
N SER A 103 -11.17 -2.91 -2.37
CA SER A 103 -11.95 -1.70 -2.66
C SER A 103 -11.81 -1.15 -4.08
N TYR A 104 -10.65 -1.37 -4.71
CA TYR A 104 -10.29 -0.67 -5.94
C TYR A 104 -9.33 -1.52 -6.78
N GLY A 105 -9.52 -1.48 -8.11
CA GLY A 105 -8.79 -2.34 -9.04
C GLY A 105 -7.46 -1.77 -9.50
N ASP A 106 -7.38 -0.45 -9.65
CA ASP A 106 -6.16 0.22 -10.14
C ASP A 106 -5.21 0.53 -8.97
N PRO A 107 -3.89 0.59 -9.23
CA PRO A 107 -2.92 0.89 -8.20
C PRO A 107 -2.96 2.34 -7.73
N PHE A 108 -2.73 2.56 -6.44
CA PHE A 108 -2.57 3.88 -5.85
C PHE A 108 -1.60 3.86 -4.67
N ALA A 109 -1.02 5.02 -4.35
CA ALA A 109 -0.06 5.18 -3.27
C ALA A 109 -0.70 5.78 -2.01
N LEU A 110 -0.16 5.43 -0.86
CA LEU A 110 -0.44 6.03 0.43
C LEU A 110 0.86 6.52 1.06
N VAL A 111 0.77 7.68 1.70
CA VAL A 111 1.86 8.28 2.48
C VAL A 111 1.29 8.80 3.79
N ASP A 112 2.14 8.97 4.80
CA ASP A 112 1.75 9.65 6.03
C ASP A 112 1.32 11.09 5.71
N THR A 113 2.25 11.87 5.16
CA THR A 113 2.03 13.19 4.56
C THR A 113 2.82 13.32 3.26
N VAL A 114 2.42 14.22 2.36
CA VAL A 114 3.21 14.50 1.16
C VAL A 114 4.43 15.34 1.53
N ASP A 115 5.61 14.73 1.47
CA ASP A 115 6.90 15.33 1.78
C ASP A 115 7.81 15.44 0.53
N ALA A 116 9.09 15.75 0.73
CA ALA A 116 10.04 15.86 -0.37
C ALA A 116 10.34 14.52 -1.05
N VAL A 117 10.26 13.40 -0.31
CA VAL A 117 10.55 12.06 -0.83
C VAL A 117 9.40 11.57 -1.68
N SER A 118 8.16 11.65 -1.18
CA SER A 118 6.99 11.23 -1.94
C SER A 118 6.76 12.09 -3.19
N ARG A 119 7.03 13.40 -3.12
CA ARG A 119 7.05 14.29 -4.31
C ARG A 119 8.08 13.88 -5.35
N ALA A 120 9.23 13.35 -4.94
CA ALA A 120 10.28 12.94 -5.86
C ALA A 120 10.05 11.55 -6.46
N ILE A 121 9.24 10.70 -5.80
CA ILE A 121 9.08 9.28 -6.18
C ILE A 121 7.71 9.00 -6.79
N CYS A 122 6.62 9.45 -6.15
CA CYS A 122 5.25 9.08 -6.56
C CYS A 122 4.92 9.43 -8.02
N PRO A 123 5.33 10.59 -8.59
CA PRO A 123 5.10 10.88 -10.02
C PRO A 123 5.73 9.88 -10.99
N HIS A 124 6.75 9.13 -10.54
CA HIS A 124 7.41 8.10 -11.34
C HIS A 124 6.80 6.71 -11.17
N LEU A 125 5.88 6.52 -10.22
CA LEU A 125 5.19 5.25 -10.00
C LEU A 125 3.97 5.12 -10.92
N PRO A 126 3.58 3.90 -11.35
CA PRO A 126 2.31 3.66 -12.02
C PRO A 126 1.12 3.78 -11.09
N VAL A 127 0.83 5.01 -10.66
CA VAL A 127 -0.32 5.38 -9.85
C VAL A 127 -0.88 6.71 -10.33
N ASP A 128 -2.20 6.84 -10.33
CA ASP A 128 -2.88 8.11 -10.65
C ASP A 128 -3.23 8.90 -9.38
N VAL A 129 -3.12 8.24 -8.21
CA VAL A 129 -3.57 8.77 -6.92
C VAL A 129 -2.52 8.55 -5.82
N VAL A 130 -2.35 9.57 -4.99
CA VAL A 130 -1.66 9.53 -3.69
C VAL A 130 -2.63 9.93 -2.58
N VAL A 131 -2.63 9.19 -1.47
CA VAL A 131 -3.48 9.44 -0.30
C VAL A 131 -2.63 9.80 0.92
N GLU A 132 -2.85 10.97 1.51
CA GLU A 132 -2.32 11.35 2.83
C GLU A 132 -3.14 10.70 3.94
N THR A 133 -2.45 10.04 4.89
CA THR A 133 -3.07 9.19 5.91
C THR A 133 -2.81 9.64 7.35
N GLU A 134 -2.05 10.71 7.60
CA GLU A 134 -1.56 11.24 8.90
C GLU A 134 -2.45 11.00 10.14
N ARG A 135 -3.77 11.10 10.00
CA ARG A 135 -4.71 10.92 11.12
C ARG A 135 -4.98 9.46 11.51
N PHE A 136 -4.50 8.49 10.73
CA PHE A 136 -4.88 7.08 10.82
C PHE A 136 -3.69 6.12 10.80
N THR A 137 -2.47 6.61 11.04
CA THR A 137 -1.21 5.86 10.87
C THR A 137 -0.71 5.15 12.13
N GLU A 138 -1.33 5.34 13.29
CA GLU A 138 -0.87 4.75 14.56
C GLU A 138 -0.61 3.23 14.46
N GLY A 139 0.63 2.84 14.77
CA GLY A 139 1.10 1.46 14.82
C GLY A 139 1.38 0.83 13.46
N ARG A 140 1.33 1.61 12.37
CA ARG A 140 1.56 1.14 11.00
C ARG A 140 3.01 1.29 10.56
N LEU A 141 3.40 0.54 9.53
CA LEU A 141 4.71 0.68 8.89
C LEU A 141 4.90 2.08 8.28
N ILE A 142 3.84 2.70 7.76
CA ILE A 142 3.90 4.02 7.13
C ILE A 142 4.44 5.15 8.04
N GLU A 143 4.45 4.97 9.36
CA GLU A 143 5.11 5.89 10.31
C GLU A 143 6.64 5.82 10.24
N HIS A 144 7.20 4.77 9.65
CA HIS A 144 8.63 4.68 9.38
C HIS A 144 9.03 5.76 8.36
N PRO A 145 10.12 6.51 8.60
CA PRO A 145 10.56 7.57 7.69
C PRO A 145 10.67 7.11 6.23
N HIS A 146 10.28 7.99 5.30
CA HIS A 146 10.42 7.77 3.86
C HIS A 146 9.73 6.50 3.34
N THR A 147 8.58 6.15 3.93
CA THR A 147 7.76 5.01 3.50
C THR A 147 6.66 5.45 2.56
N ILE A 148 6.55 4.77 1.43
CA ILE A 148 5.42 4.85 0.49
C ILE A 148 4.75 3.47 0.51
N GLU A 149 3.50 3.41 0.96
CA GLU A 149 2.71 2.20 0.79
C GLU A 149 1.99 2.27 -0.57
N VAL A 150 1.74 1.14 -1.21
CA VAL A 150 0.96 1.07 -2.45
C VAL A 150 -0.05 -0.05 -2.35
N GLU A 151 -1.27 0.25 -2.77
CA GLU A 151 -2.30 -0.76 -3.01
C GLU A 151 -2.20 -1.17 -4.47
N CYS A 152 -1.86 -2.42 -4.73
CA CYS A 152 -1.54 -2.90 -6.09
C CYS A 152 -2.78 -3.23 -6.92
N GLY A 153 -3.98 -3.15 -6.34
CA GLY A 153 -5.25 -3.55 -6.94
C GLY A 153 -5.96 -4.63 -6.13
N PHE A 154 -6.84 -5.40 -6.79
CA PHE A 154 -7.66 -6.40 -6.10
C PHE A 154 -6.84 -7.55 -5.51
N GLN A 155 -7.03 -7.80 -4.22
CA GLN A 155 -6.37 -8.87 -3.46
C GLN A 155 -6.53 -10.24 -4.14
N GLY A 156 -5.42 -10.96 -4.28
CA GLY A 156 -5.37 -12.29 -4.89
C GLY A 156 -5.51 -12.32 -6.42
N SER A 157 -5.62 -11.18 -7.09
CA SER A 157 -5.68 -11.12 -8.55
C SER A 157 -4.29 -11.21 -9.20
N GLU A 158 -4.26 -11.72 -10.44
CA GLU A 158 -3.05 -11.71 -11.27
C GLU A 158 -2.62 -10.27 -11.63
N GLU A 159 -3.58 -9.39 -11.85
CA GLU A 159 -3.34 -7.97 -12.14
C GLU A 159 -2.63 -7.27 -10.99
N ALA A 160 -3.03 -7.53 -9.73
CA ALA A 160 -2.31 -6.99 -8.57
C ALA A 160 -0.86 -7.50 -8.49
N ALA A 161 -0.59 -8.73 -8.90
CA ALA A 161 0.79 -9.25 -8.94
C ALA A 161 1.63 -8.60 -10.04
N GLU A 162 1.07 -8.36 -11.23
CA GLU A 162 1.76 -7.61 -12.29
C GLU A 162 1.98 -6.14 -11.89
N ASN A 163 0.97 -5.48 -11.32
CA ASN A 163 1.10 -4.12 -10.81
C ASN A 163 2.17 -4.02 -9.73
N ALA A 164 2.21 -4.94 -8.77
CA ALA A 164 3.23 -4.98 -7.72
C ALA A 164 4.66 -5.07 -8.29
N TYR A 165 4.86 -5.89 -9.34
CA TYR A 165 6.15 -5.98 -10.03
C TYR A 165 6.54 -4.65 -10.70
N TRP A 166 5.61 -4.04 -11.42
CA TRP A 166 5.85 -2.77 -12.11
C TRP A 166 6.04 -1.58 -11.16
N LEU A 167 5.28 -1.53 -10.06
CA LEU A 167 5.48 -0.57 -8.95
C LEU A 167 6.87 -0.74 -8.33
N THR A 168 7.29 -1.97 -8.09
CA THR A 168 8.62 -2.29 -7.57
C THR A 168 9.71 -1.78 -8.52
N ARG A 169 9.63 -2.13 -9.80
CA ARG A 169 10.58 -1.69 -10.83
C ARG A 169 10.65 -0.15 -10.92
N ALA A 170 9.49 0.51 -10.99
CA ALA A 170 9.39 1.97 -11.07
C ALA A 170 9.98 2.66 -9.83
N PHE A 171 9.70 2.16 -8.63
CA PHE A 171 10.26 2.67 -7.39
C PHE A 171 11.79 2.54 -7.35
N LEU A 172 12.31 1.37 -7.75
CA LEU A 172 13.76 1.15 -7.81
C LEU A 172 14.42 2.05 -8.87
N SER A 173 13.76 2.30 -10.01
CA SER A 173 14.25 3.29 -10.98
C SER A 173 14.21 4.72 -10.43
N ALA A 174 13.12 5.13 -9.77
CA ALA A 174 12.95 6.45 -9.17
C ALA A 174 13.96 6.74 -8.05
N THR A 175 14.40 5.71 -7.34
CA THR A 175 15.44 5.78 -6.30
C THR A 175 16.86 5.55 -6.85
N SER A 176 17.02 5.47 -8.18
CA SER A 176 18.30 5.21 -8.86
C SER A 176 18.97 3.88 -8.44
N ALA A 177 18.17 2.90 -8.01
CA ALA A 177 18.58 1.54 -7.73
C ALA A 177 18.58 0.63 -8.95
N LEU A 178 17.70 0.92 -9.91
CA LEU A 178 17.71 0.34 -11.24
C LEU A 178 17.84 1.43 -12.31
N PRO A 179 18.29 1.10 -13.52
CA PRO A 179 18.20 1.99 -14.66
C PRO A 179 16.77 2.48 -14.88
N ALA A 180 16.62 3.63 -15.54
CA ALA A 180 15.31 4.13 -15.95
C ALA A 180 14.59 3.10 -16.82
N LEU A 181 13.26 3.02 -16.66
CA LEU A 181 12.41 2.17 -17.50
C LEU A 181 12.53 2.59 -18.98
N ALA A 182 12.52 1.60 -19.87
CA ALA A 182 12.58 1.82 -21.30
C ALA A 182 11.22 2.27 -21.84
N ALA A 183 11.21 2.94 -23.00
CA ALA A 183 9.97 3.40 -23.63
C ALA A 183 9.02 2.25 -24.06
N ASP A 184 9.54 1.02 -24.15
CA ASP A 184 8.75 -0.18 -24.46
C ASP A 184 8.25 -0.91 -23.20
N ASP A 185 8.60 -0.45 -21.99
CA ASP A 185 8.05 -1.00 -20.75
C ASP A 185 6.55 -0.62 -20.64
N PRO A 186 5.66 -1.50 -20.13
CA PRO A 186 4.22 -1.23 -20.02
C PRO A 186 3.89 -0.01 -19.15
N VAL A 187 4.86 0.45 -18.37
CA VAL A 187 4.81 1.65 -17.54
C VAL A 187 5.54 2.76 -18.29
N ASP A 188 4.89 3.36 -19.27
CA ASP A 188 5.46 4.51 -19.97
C ASP A 188 5.69 5.65 -18.97
N ALA A 189 6.94 6.12 -18.89
CA ALA A 189 7.34 7.28 -18.10
C ALA A 189 7.14 8.60 -18.87
N GLY A 190 6.67 8.53 -20.13
CA GLY A 190 6.33 9.67 -20.98
C GLY A 190 4.86 10.07 -20.85
N ASP A 191 4.61 11.38 -20.68
CA ASP A 191 3.30 12.03 -20.67
C ASP A 191 2.31 11.52 -19.59
N ARG A 192 2.80 11.25 -18.37
CA ARG A 192 1.88 10.99 -17.24
C ARG A 192 1.10 12.25 -16.87
N GLU A 193 -0.21 12.07 -16.70
CA GLU A 193 -1.08 13.09 -16.12
C GLU A 193 -0.66 13.38 -14.66
N ASP A 194 -0.97 14.58 -14.19
CA ASP A 194 -0.77 15.01 -12.81
C ASP A 194 -1.35 13.97 -11.81
N VAL A 195 -0.55 13.50 -10.84
CA VAL A 195 -0.99 12.52 -9.83
C VAL A 195 -1.88 13.21 -8.79
N ALA A 196 -3.15 12.83 -8.69
CA ALA A 196 -4.10 13.45 -7.79
C ALA A 196 -3.78 13.12 -6.32
N VAL A 197 -3.86 14.13 -5.44
CA VAL A 197 -3.63 13.96 -4.00
C VAL A 197 -4.94 14.09 -3.25
N PHE A 198 -5.25 13.07 -2.45
CA PHE A 198 -6.35 13.06 -1.51
C PHE A 198 -5.85 13.04 -0.07
N ARG A 199 -6.64 13.59 0.84
CA ARG A 199 -6.38 13.51 2.29
C ARG A 199 -7.55 12.86 2.99
N LEU A 200 -7.28 11.83 3.79
CA LEU A 200 -8.30 11.18 4.60
C LEU A 200 -8.83 12.14 5.67
N LEU A 201 -10.15 12.18 5.82
CA LEU A 201 -10.85 13.02 6.78
C LEU A 201 -11.32 12.20 7.99
N GLU A 202 -12.17 11.20 7.74
CA GLU A 202 -12.80 10.38 8.77
C GLU A 202 -13.15 8.97 8.25
N PRO A 203 -13.16 7.96 9.14
CA PRO A 203 -13.62 6.63 8.79
C PRO A 203 -15.15 6.61 8.64
N ILE A 204 -15.63 5.88 7.63
CA ILE A 204 -17.06 5.65 7.43
C ILE A 204 -17.45 4.39 8.21
N PRO A 205 -18.22 4.51 9.31
CA PRO A 205 -18.46 3.41 10.23
C PRO A 205 -19.28 2.30 9.59
N LYS A 206 -18.96 1.06 9.97
CA LYS A 206 -19.72 -0.12 9.58
C LYS A 206 -20.27 -0.80 10.83
N GLY A 207 -21.56 -0.61 11.07
CA GLY A 207 -22.27 -1.30 12.15
C GLY A 207 -22.43 -2.80 11.85
N PRO A 208 -22.68 -3.64 12.87
CA PRO A 208 -22.88 -5.08 12.67
C PRO A 208 -24.13 -5.36 11.83
N ALA A 209 -23.98 -6.18 10.80
CA ALA A 209 -25.02 -6.54 9.84
C ALA A 209 -24.69 -7.89 9.16
N ASP A 210 -25.69 -8.48 8.50
CA ASP A 210 -25.54 -9.71 7.73
C ASP A 210 -24.99 -9.45 6.32
N GLU A 211 -25.40 -8.33 5.70
CA GLU A 211 -24.99 -7.96 4.34
C GLU A 211 -24.60 -6.47 4.24
N TYR A 212 -23.53 -6.19 3.48
CA TYR A 212 -23.08 -4.84 3.17
C TYR A 212 -23.05 -4.61 1.66
N GLY A 213 -23.47 -3.42 1.23
CA GLY A 213 -23.39 -2.96 -0.14
C GLY A 213 -22.60 -1.66 -0.26
N VAL A 214 -21.82 -1.53 -1.33
CA VAL A 214 -21.15 -0.28 -1.72
C VAL A 214 -21.55 0.04 -3.16
N PHE A 215 -21.97 1.27 -3.40
CA PHE A 215 -22.43 1.78 -4.70
C PHE A 215 -21.55 2.90 -5.24
N ALA A 216 -20.84 3.61 -4.35
CA ALA A 216 -19.88 4.62 -4.75
C ALA A 216 -18.61 3.99 -5.32
N THR A 217 -17.95 4.74 -6.20
CA THR A 217 -16.66 4.37 -6.78
C THR A 217 -15.56 5.13 -6.04
N ASN A 218 -14.50 4.45 -5.62
CA ASN A 218 -13.37 5.09 -4.95
C ASN A 218 -12.77 6.20 -5.84
N PHE A 219 -12.34 7.29 -5.19
CA PHE A 219 -11.80 8.50 -5.82
C PHE A 219 -12.78 9.28 -6.73
N VAL A 220 -14.04 8.86 -6.84
CA VAL A 220 -15.11 9.61 -7.51
C VAL A 220 -15.94 10.34 -6.46
N ARG A 221 -16.16 11.65 -6.65
CA ARG A 221 -16.94 12.48 -5.72
C ARG A 221 -18.36 11.92 -5.56
N VAL A 222 -18.75 11.72 -4.31
CA VAL A 222 -20.14 11.45 -3.90
C VAL A 222 -20.74 12.78 -3.46
N GLU A 223 -21.91 13.14 -4.00
CA GLU A 223 -22.57 14.39 -3.64
C GLU A 223 -23.44 14.26 -2.38
N GLU A 224 -23.65 15.37 -1.66
CA GLU A 224 -24.61 15.43 -0.55
C GLU A 224 -25.98 14.87 -0.97
N GLY A 225 -26.50 13.93 -0.17
CA GLY A 225 -27.75 13.22 -0.42
C GLY A 225 -27.66 12.08 -1.44
N GLU A 226 -26.48 11.78 -2.00
CA GLU A 226 -26.26 10.63 -2.87
C GLU A 226 -26.15 9.34 -2.05
N ARG A 227 -26.72 8.25 -2.58
CA ARG A 227 -26.62 6.92 -1.98
C ARG A 227 -25.26 6.32 -2.29
N PHE A 228 -24.46 6.01 -1.27
CA PHE A 228 -23.11 5.48 -1.49
C PHE A 228 -22.90 4.06 -0.95
N ALA A 229 -23.69 3.62 0.03
CA ALA A 229 -23.58 2.28 0.62
C ALA A 229 -24.94 1.77 1.13
N ALA A 230 -24.97 0.55 1.66
CA ALA A 230 -26.11 -0.03 2.35
C ALA A 230 -25.68 -1.03 3.43
N ILE A 231 -26.51 -1.17 4.46
CA ILE A 231 -26.38 -2.13 5.56
C ILE A 231 -27.69 -2.91 5.65
N ASP A 232 -27.68 -4.23 5.49
CA ASP A 232 -28.87 -5.10 5.46
C ASP A 232 -29.97 -4.60 4.50
N GLY A 233 -29.54 -4.04 3.37
CA GLY A 233 -30.42 -3.45 2.35
C GLY A 233 -30.89 -2.02 2.64
N GLU A 234 -30.71 -1.51 3.87
CA GLU A 234 -31.02 -0.13 4.22
C GLU A 234 -29.97 0.83 3.62
N PRO A 235 -30.36 1.79 2.78
CA PRO A 235 -29.43 2.68 2.09
C PRO A 235 -28.80 3.71 3.04
N LEU A 236 -27.50 3.94 2.85
CA LEU A 236 -26.76 5.05 3.43
C LEU A 236 -26.61 6.16 2.39
N TYR A 237 -26.85 7.39 2.84
CA TYR A 237 -26.75 8.61 2.04
C TYR A 237 -25.68 9.52 2.61
N ALA A 238 -24.98 10.24 1.74
CA ALA A 238 -23.94 11.18 2.14
C ALA A 238 -24.55 12.40 2.84
N ASP A 239 -24.11 12.69 4.08
CA ASP A 239 -24.53 13.89 4.81
C ASP A 239 -23.84 15.16 4.27
N GLU A 240 -22.67 15.01 3.66
CA GLU A 240 -21.93 16.04 2.93
C GLU A 240 -21.17 15.42 1.75
N SER A 241 -20.77 16.22 0.75
CA SER A 241 -20.01 15.68 -0.39
C SER A 241 -18.61 15.25 0.05
N PHE A 242 -18.13 14.10 -0.44
CA PHE A 242 -16.79 13.58 -0.13
C PHE A 242 -16.24 12.70 -1.26
N TYR A 243 -14.96 12.32 -1.17
CA TYR A 243 -14.35 11.31 -2.03
C TYR A 243 -14.15 10.01 -1.25
N PRO A 244 -14.74 8.87 -1.65
CA PRO A 244 -14.51 7.59 -0.99
C PRO A 244 -13.09 7.09 -1.25
N VAL A 245 -12.41 6.63 -0.20
CA VAL A 245 -11.11 5.98 -0.29
C VAL A 245 -11.15 4.68 0.49
N LEU A 246 -10.61 3.61 -0.12
CA LEU A 246 -10.64 2.25 0.45
C LEU A 246 -12.05 1.76 0.82
N LEU A 247 -13.08 2.31 0.17
CA LEU A 247 -14.49 1.98 0.41
C LEU A 247 -14.81 0.61 -0.18
N SER A 248 -15.14 -0.35 0.68
CA SER A 248 -15.51 -1.71 0.30
C SER A 248 -16.49 -2.33 1.30
N PRO A 249 -17.32 -3.30 0.88
CA PRO A 249 -18.25 -3.96 1.80
C PRO A 249 -17.53 -4.86 2.81
N TYR A 250 -16.42 -5.49 2.43
CA TYR A 250 -15.79 -6.58 3.21
C TYR A 250 -14.27 -6.40 3.44
N GLY A 251 -13.66 -5.28 3.05
CA GLY A 251 -12.23 -5.06 3.23
C GLY A 251 -11.80 -4.81 4.68
N TYR A 252 -12.60 -4.10 5.47
CA TYR A 252 -12.38 -3.91 6.91
C TYR A 252 -13.52 -4.49 7.73
N ARG A 253 -13.26 -4.79 9.01
CA ARG A 253 -14.29 -5.32 9.91
C ARG A 253 -15.31 -4.27 10.32
N ASP A 254 -14.83 -3.12 10.79
CA ASP A 254 -15.64 -2.14 11.53
C ASP A 254 -15.88 -0.82 10.78
N VAL A 255 -15.31 -0.69 9.57
CA VAL A 255 -15.49 0.47 8.69
C VAL A 255 -15.75 0.02 7.26
N PHE A 256 -16.41 0.84 6.47
CA PHE A 256 -16.49 0.62 5.01
C PHE A 256 -15.20 1.07 4.32
N GLY A 257 -14.61 2.16 4.81
CA GLY A 257 -13.50 2.87 4.21
C GLY A 257 -13.43 4.26 4.83
N TYR A 258 -12.96 5.25 4.07
CA TYR A 258 -12.74 6.60 4.56
C TYR A 258 -13.36 7.63 3.62
N ALA A 259 -13.86 8.72 4.20
CA ALA A 259 -14.12 9.94 3.47
C ALA A 259 -12.81 10.72 3.31
N ALA A 260 -12.64 11.37 2.16
CA ALA A 260 -11.46 12.16 1.84
C ALA A 260 -11.83 13.45 1.08
N ASP A 261 -10.88 14.39 1.08
CA ASP A 261 -10.89 15.60 0.27
C ASP A 261 -9.74 15.60 -0.73
N THR A 262 -9.90 16.28 -1.87
CA THR A 262 -8.80 16.57 -2.79
C THR A 262 -7.96 17.74 -2.27
N VAL A 263 -6.63 17.60 -2.30
CA VAL A 263 -5.69 18.63 -1.79
C VAL A 263 -4.72 19.16 -2.84
N GLY A 264 -4.70 18.59 -4.06
CA GLY A 264 -3.89 19.07 -5.18
C GLY A 264 -3.39 17.95 -6.08
N THR A 265 -2.29 18.19 -6.78
CA THR A 265 -1.61 17.24 -7.65
C THR A 265 -0.09 17.20 -7.43
N LEU A 266 0.55 16.10 -7.86
CA LEU A 266 2.01 15.97 -7.98
C LEU A 266 2.39 15.83 -9.46
N ASN A 267 3.52 16.44 -9.82
CA ASN A 267 4.05 16.53 -11.18
C ASN A 267 5.54 16.19 -11.20
#